data_AF-A0A7V4H2N1-F1
#
_entry.id   AF-A0A7V4H2N1-F1
#
_cell.length_a   1.000
_cell.length_b   1.000
_cell.length_c   1.000
_cell.angle_alpha   90.00
_cell.angle_beta   90.00
_cell.angle_gamma   90.00
#
_symmetry.space_group_name_H-M   'P 1'
#
loop_
_entity.id
_entity.type
_entity.pdbx_description
1 polymer ?
#
loop_
_entity_poly.entity_id
_entity_poly.type
_entity_poly.pdbx_seq_one_letter_code
_entity_poly.pdbx_strand_id
1 'polypeptide(L)' 'LHEDFERWLEKLAPEKPHSQYAHNVGEDNADAHLKRTIMGRETVVAITDGRLDFGPWEQIFYGEFDGKRRKRVLVKIIGE' A
#
# COMPACT_ATOMS: atom_id res chain seq x y z
N LEU A 1 -5.77 9.65 11.53
CA LEU A 1 -4.97 9.48 10.30
C LEU A 1 -5.20 8.14 9.61
N HIS A 2 -4.96 6.98 10.24
CA HIS A 2 -5.19 5.69 9.55
C HIS A 2 -6.65 5.52 9.09
N GLU A 3 -7.62 5.87 9.94
CA GLU A 3 -9.04 5.86 9.56
C GLU A 3 -9.38 6.88 8.46
N ASP A 4 -8.64 8.00 8.39
CA ASP A 4 -8.81 8.99 7.33
C ASP A 4 -8.35 8.43 5.98
N PHE A 5 -7.24 7.67 5.96
CA PHE A 5 -6.79 6.96 4.77
C PHE A 5 -7.81 5.93 4.30
N GLU A 6 -8.39 5.14 5.21
CA GLU A 6 -9.44 4.18 4.87
C GLU A 6 -10.62 4.87 4.18
N ARG A 7 -11.19 5.90 4.82
CA ARG A 7 -12.32 6.66 4.27
C ARG A 7 -11.98 7.33 2.94
N TRP A 8 -10.77 7.85 2.81
CA TRP A 8 -10.33 8.53 1.60
C TRP A 8 -10.08 7.56 0.45
N LEU A 9 -9.45 6.42 0.71
CA LEU A 9 -9.22 5.37 -0.30
C LEU A 9 -10.52 4.75 -0.78
N GLU A 10 -11.48 4.48 0.10
CA GLU A 10 -12.82 4.05 -0.32
C GLU A 10 -13.55 5.11 -1.16
N LYS A 11 -13.31 6.40 -0.91
CA LYS A 11 -13.87 7.46 -1.76
C LYS A 11 -13.23 7.51 -3.15
N LEU A 12 -11.93 7.27 -3.26
CA LEU A 12 -11.19 7.36 -4.53
C LEU A 12 -11.27 6.07 -5.37
N ALA A 13 -11.24 4.92 -4.71
CA ALA A 13 -11.19 3.59 -5.30
C ALA A 13 -12.08 2.65 -4.47
N PRO A 14 -13.42 2.81 -4.54
CA PRO A 14 -14.36 2.06 -3.72
C PRO A 14 -14.28 0.56 -4.02
N GLU A 15 -14.38 -0.29 -2.99
CA GLU A 15 -14.45 -1.74 -3.17
C GLU A 15 -15.69 -2.15 -3.99
N LYS A 16 -16.83 -1.51 -3.69
CA LYS A 16 -18.15 -1.93 -4.18
C LYS A 16 -18.87 -0.82 -4.95
N PRO A 17 -19.80 -1.20 -5.87
CA PRO A 17 -20.12 -2.57 -6.28
C PRO A 17 -19.02 -3.18 -7.18
N HIS A 18 -18.67 -4.46 -6.99
CA HIS A 18 -17.59 -5.11 -7.77
C HIS A 18 -17.84 -5.08 -9.29
N SER A 19 -19.11 -5.04 -9.71
CA SER A 19 -19.52 -4.97 -11.12
C SER A 19 -19.08 -3.69 -11.83
N GLN A 20 -18.66 -2.65 -11.09
CA GLN A 20 -18.14 -1.42 -11.69
C GLN A 20 -16.77 -1.62 -12.39
N TYR A 21 -16.05 -2.68 -12.04
CA TYR A 21 -14.71 -2.94 -12.55
C TYR A 21 -14.71 -4.13 -13.51
N ALA A 22 -14.31 -3.89 -14.75
CA ALA A 22 -14.15 -4.92 -15.77
C ALA A 22 -13.10 -5.98 -15.42
N HIS A 23 -12.22 -5.72 -14.44
CA HIS A 23 -11.24 -6.68 -13.94
C HIS A 23 -11.88 -7.83 -13.14
N ASN A 24 -13.03 -7.59 -12.51
CA ASN A 24 -13.70 -8.52 -11.59
C ASN A 24 -14.47 -9.62 -12.34
N VAL A 25 -13.78 -10.37 -13.22
CA VAL A 25 -14.32 -11.51 -13.98
C VAL A 25 -13.92 -12.80 -13.27
N GLY A 26 -14.53 -13.03 -12.09
CA GLY A 26 -14.23 -14.17 -11.22
C GLY A 26 -13.36 -13.84 -10.00
N GLU A 27 -12.87 -12.60 -9.92
CA GLU A 27 -12.20 -12.01 -8.76
C GLU A 27 -13.01 -10.79 -8.27
N ASP A 28 -12.67 -10.23 -7.11
CA ASP A 28 -13.39 -9.09 -6.50
C ASP A 28 -12.48 -7.91 -6.09
N ASN A 29 -11.18 -7.98 -6.37
CA ASN A 29 -10.12 -7.14 -5.80
C ASN A 29 -9.61 -6.01 -6.72
N ALA A 30 -10.36 -5.63 -7.76
CA ALA A 30 -9.95 -4.53 -8.64
C ALA A 30 -9.64 -3.22 -7.89
N ASP A 31 -10.38 -2.92 -6.83
CA ASP A 31 -10.16 -1.75 -5.99
C ASP A 31 -8.80 -1.80 -5.29
N ALA A 32 -8.35 -2.98 -4.84
CA ALA A 32 -7.07 -3.15 -4.17
C ALA A 32 -5.89 -2.80 -5.10
N HIS A 33 -6.02 -3.11 -6.39
CA HIS A 33 -5.07 -2.68 -7.42
C HIS A 33 -5.04 -1.15 -7.59
N LEU A 34 -6.18 -0.47 -7.44
CA LEU A 34 -6.27 0.99 -7.52
C LEU A 34 -5.76 1.65 -6.23
N LYS A 35 -6.18 1.19 -5.06
CA LYS A 35 -5.73 1.67 -3.74
C LYS A 35 -4.21 1.59 -3.60
N ARG A 36 -3.58 0.46 -3.97
CA ARG A 36 -2.11 0.35 -3.92
C ARG A 36 -1.42 1.29 -4.91
N THR A 37 -2.07 1.63 -6.02
CA THR A 37 -1.51 2.56 -7.01
C THR A 37 -1.49 3.98 -6.45
N ILE A 38 -2.50 4.36 -5.66
CA ILE A 38 -2.54 5.64 -4.93
C ILE A 38 -1.47 5.67 -3.82
N MET A 39 -1.38 4.60 -3.02
CA MET A 39 -0.50 4.56 -1.83
C MET A 39 0.97 4.30 -2.15
N GLY A 40 1.29 3.84 -3.35
CA GLY A 40 2.64 3.52 -3.78
C GLY A 40 3.04 2.07 -3.48
N ARG A 41 3.87 1.51 -4.35
CA ARG A 41 4.40 0.13 -4.22
C ARG A 41 5.55 0.04 -3.21
N GLU A 42 6.37 1.08 -3.16
CA GLU A 42 7.67 1.06 -2.51
C GLU A 42 8.04 2.44 -1.95
N THR A 43 9.02 2.44 -1.05
CA THR A 43 9.68 3.64 -0.57
C THR A 43 11.19 3.41 -0.64
N VAL A 44 11.94 4.50 -0.81
CA VAL A 44 13.39 4.51 -0.72
C VAL A 44 13.75 5.36 0.49
N VAL A 45 14.56 4.79 1.39
CA VAL A 45 14.95 5.42 2.65
C VAL A 45 16.46 5.46 2.72
N ALA A 46 17.01 6.64 3.06
CA ALA A 46 18.45 6.80 3.26
C ALA A 46 18.90 6.08 4.53
N ILE A 47 20.15 5.61 4.50
CA ILE A 47 20.82 5.05 5.68
C ILE A 47 22.04 5.92 5.97
N THR A 48 22.05 6.53 7.14
CA THR A 48 23.12 7.41 7.63
C THR A 48 23.63 6.85 8.95
N ASP A 49 24.94 6.64 9.08
CA ASP A 49 25.59 6.05 10.26
C ASP A 49 24.93 4.74 10.75
N GLY A 50 24.56 3.87 9.80
CA GLY A 50 23.95 2.57 10.07
C GLY A 50 22.49 2.62 10.57
N ARG A 51 21.81 3.75 10.42
CA ARG A 51 20.41 3.95 10.84
C ARG A 51 19.55 4.43 9.68
N LEU A 52 18.27 4.03 9.67
CA LEU A 52 17.28 4.63 8.79
C LEU A 52 17.20 6.13 9.12
N ASP A 53 17.48 6.97 8.14
CA ASP A 53 17.54 8.42 8.31
C ASP A 53 16.13 9.02 8.20
N PHE A 54 15.36 8.83 9.26
CA PHE A 54 13.98 9.30 9.37
C PHE A 54 13.87 10.65 10.07
N GLY A 55 12.95 11.47 9.61
CA GLY A 55 12.37 12.55 10.38
C GLY A 55 11.56 12.03 11.58
N PRO A 56 11.20 12.92 12.54
CA PRO A 56 10.61 12.52 13.83
C PRO A 56 9.23 11.83 13.73
N TRP A 57 8.56 11.92 12.57
CA TRP A 57 7.20 11.39 12.36
C TRP A 57 7.13 10.40 11.20
N GLU A 58 8.25 10.07 10.56
CA GLU A 58 8.26 9.14 9.42
C GLU A 58 8.16 7.70 9.91
N GLN A 59 7.34 6.91 9.21
CA GLN A 59 7.09 5.51 9.51
C GLN A 59 6.89 4.75 8.19
N ILE A 60 7.30 3.49 8.14
CA ILE A 60 7.04 2.60 7.01
C ILE A 60 5.84 1.71 7.35
N PHE A 61 4.88 1.65 6.43
CA PHE A 61 3.71 0.78 6.54
C PHE A 61 3.66 -0.23 5.40
N TYR A 62 3.19 -1.44 5.71
CA TYR A 62 2.66 -2.35 4.70
C TYR A 62 1.15 -2.12 4.56
N GLY A 63 0.75 -1.41 3.50
CA GLY A 63 -0.66 -1.22 3.15
C GLY A 63 -1.24 -2.46 2.47
N GLU A 64 -2.00 -3.26 3.21
CA GLU A 64 -2.70 -4.42 2.67
C GLU A 64 -4.13 -4.05 2.26
N PHE A 65 -4.49 -4.32 1.00
CA PHE A 65 -5.80 -3.98 0.43
C PHE A 65 -6.57 -5.20 -0.09
N ASP A 66 -5.95 -6.38 -0.14
CA ASP A 66 -6.58 -7.65 -0.54
C ASP A 66 -5.87 -8.81 0.20
N GLY A 67 -6.18 -8.90 1.49
CA GLY A 67 -5.49 -9.74 2.49
C GLY A 67 -6.05 -11.15 2.65
N LYS A 68 -5.96 -11.70 3.87
CA LYS A 68 -6.38 -13.08 4.24
C LYS A 68 -5.67 -14.21 3.48
N ARG A 69 -4.54 -13.90 2.86
CA ARG A 69 -3.63 -14.84 2.18
C ARG A 69 -2.18 -14.43 2.44
N ARG A 70 -1.24 -15.36 2.33
CA ARG A 70 0.19 -15.07 2.58
C ARG A 70 0.73 -14.19 1.46
N LYS A 71 1.23 -13.00 1.83
CA LYS A 71 1.88 -12.04 0.94
C LYS A 71 3.25 -11.66 1.51
N ARG A 72 4.04 -10.90 0.76
CA ARG A 72 5.46 -10.64 1.06
C ARG A 72 5.81 -9.18 0.79
N VAL A 73 6.77 -8.68 1.54
CA VAL A 73 7.49 -7.43 1.28
C VAL A 73 8.96 -7.78 1.04
N LEU A 74 9.62 -7.05 0.15
CA LEU A 74 11.05 -7.18 -0.08
C LEU A 74 11.77 -5.97 0.51
N VAL A 75 12.85 -6.21 1.25
CA VAL A 75 13.79 -5.18 1.69
C VAL A 75 15.12 -5.43 1.00
N LYS A 76 15.68 -4.42 0.35
CA LYS A 76 16.98 -4.47 -0.31
C LYS A 76 17.79 -3.26 0.12
N ILE A 77 19.00 -3.51 0.59
CA ILE A 77 19.96 -2.48 1.01
C ILE A 77 21.19 -2.60 0.11
N ILE A 78 21.70 -1.45 -0.32
CA ILE A 78 22.95 -1.30 -1.07
C ILE A 78 23.74 -0.17 -0.40
N GLY A 79 25.05 -0.31 -0.32
CA GLY A 79 25.93 0.64 0.37
C GLY A 79 27.18 -0.05 0.90
N GLU A 80 28.06 0.76 1.50
CA GLU A 80 29.24 0.32 2.26
C GLU A 80 29.06 0.62 3.74
#